data_AF-A0AAV4G0S6-F1
#
_entry.id   AF-A0AAV4G0S6-F1
#
_cell.length_a   1.000
_cell.length_b   1.000
_cell.length_c   1.000
_cell.angle_alpha   90.00
_cell.angle_beta   90.00
_cell.angle_gamma   90.00
#
_symmetry.space_group_name_H-M   'P 1'
#
loop_
_entity.id
_entity.type
_entity.pdbx_description
1 polymer ?
#
loop_
_entity_poly.entity_id
_entity_poly.type
_entity_poly.pdbx_seq_one_letter_code
_entity_poly.pdbx_strand_id
1 'polypeptide(L)'
;MLDNHSSHISVPAIDFCTDNNIVMLTLPPHAFHKLQPLDRTVFGPSKTYFNSKAQNWMREHPGQLMSIYDLPGIVKEAMPLPMTAHNGIKGFSATGIFS
;
A
#
# COMPACT_ATOMS: atom_id res chain seq x y z
N MET A 1 -2.42 2.51 -12.02
CA MET A 1 -2.37 1.04 -12.07
C MET A 1 -3.44 0.54 -11.13
N LEU A 2 -4.46 -0.16 -11.63
CA LEU A 2 -5.61 -0.60 -10.83
C LEU A 2 -5.57 -2.11 -10.61
N ASP A 3 -5.92 -2.55 -9.41
CA ASP A 3 -6.43 -3.90 -9.23
C ASP A 3 -7.82 -3.94 -9.84
N ASN A 4 -8.11 -4.96 -10.63
CA ASN A 4 -9.37 -5.12 -11.33
C ASN A 4 -10.53 -5.51 -10.38
N HIS A 5 -10.51 -4.97 -9.15
CA HIS A 5 -11.55 -5.18 -8.16
C HIS A 5 -12.77 -4.37 -8.59
N SER A 6 -13.95 -5.00 -8.58
CA SER A 6 -15.17 -4.45 -9.18
C SER A 6 -15.62 -3.12 -8.58
N SER A 7 -15.20 -2.77 -7.35
CA SER A 7 -15.44 -1.45 -6.76
C SER A 7 -14.59 -0.31 -7.35
N HIS A 8 -13.51 -0.62 -8.06
CA HIS A 8 -12.60 0.36 -8.68
C HIS A 8 -12.91 0.60 -10.16
N ILE A 9 -13.86 -0.14 -10.74
CA ILE A 9 -14.31 0.00 -12.12
C ILE A 9 -15.64 0.75 -12.11
N SER A 10 -15.59 2.06 -11.88
CA SER A 10 -16.77 2.92 -12.05
C SER A 10 -16.67 3.61 -13.41
N VAL A 11 -17.75 3.57 -14.20
CA VAL A 11 -17.84 4.25 -15.50
C VAL A 11 -17.43 5.73 -15.41
N PRO A 12 -17.84 6.50 -14.37
CA PRO A 12 -17.40 7.90 -14.23
C PRO A 12 -15.89 8.07 -14.05
N ALA A 13 -15.20 7.12 -13.40
CA ALA A 13 -13.75 7.18 -13.25
C ALA A 13 -13.03 6.87 -14.57
N ILE A 14 -13.62 6.01 -15.40
CA ILE A 14 -13.10 5.70 -16.74
C ILE A 14 -13.21 6.92 -17.64
N ASP A 15 -14.40 7.53 -17.69
CA ASP A 15 -14.66 8.72 -18.51
C ASP A 15 -13.73 9.87 -18.09
N PHE A 16 -13.57 10.12 -16.79
CA PHE A 16 -12.64 11.14 -16.30
C PHE A 16 -11.20 10.90 -16.75
N CYS A 17 -10.70 9.66 -16.66
CA CYS A 17 -9.34 9.34 -17.10
C CYS A 17 -9.18 9.51 -18.61
N THR A 18 -10.17 9.10 -19.41
CA THR A 18 -10.17 9.27 -20.86
C THR A 18 -10.15 10.75 -21.25
N ASP A 19 -10.99 11.57 -20.62
CA ASP A 19 -11.07 13.01 -20.88
C ASP A 19 -9.78 13.76 -20.51
N ASN A 20 -9.04 13.26 -19.54
CA ASN A 20 -7.78 13.85 -19.07
C ASN A 20 -6.52 13.21 -19.67
N ASN A 21 -6.65 12.35 -20.70
CA ASN A 21 -5.53 11.61 -21.31
C ASN A 21 -4.71 10.78 -20.30
N ILE A 22 -5.35 10.29 -19.24
CA ILE A 22 -4.73 9.43 -18.23
C ILE A 22 -4.83 7.98 -18.72
N VAL A 23 -3.69 7.39 -19.07
CA VAL A 23 -3.63 5.97 -19.47
C VAL A 23 -3.82 5.07 -18.25
N MET A 24 -4.96 4.40 -18.17
CA MET A 24 -5.22 3.39 -17.15
C MET A 24 -4.64 2.04 -17.53
N LEU A 25 -3.67 1.58 -16.73
CA LEU A 25 -3.13 0.22 -16.80
C LEU A 25 -3.90 -0.68 -15.81
N THR A 26 -4.67 -1.63 -16.33
CA THR A 26 -5.39 -2.66 -15.57
C THR A 26 -4.66 -4.00 -15.65
N LEU A 27 -4.47 -4.66 -14.50
CA LEU A 27 -3.95 -6.03 -14.48
C LEU A 27 -5.10 -7.03 -14.80
N PRO A 28 -4.86 -8.09 -15.58
CA PRO A 28 -5.91 -9.05 -15.91
C PRO A 28 -6.51 -9.71 -14.64
N PRO A 29 -7.84 -9.94 -14.61
CA PRO A 29 -8.49 -10.64 -13.51
C PRO A 29 -7.89 -12.04 -13.40
N HIS A 30 -7.50 -12.43 -12.17
CA HIS A 30 -6.74 -13.63 -11.84
C HIS A 30 -5.21 -13.58 -12.04
N ALA A 31 -4.60 -12.40 -12.20
CA ALA A 31 -3.15 -12.23 -12.02
C ALA A 31 -2.71 -12.21 -10.55
N PHE A 32 -3.19 -13.16 -9.73
CA PHE A 32 -2.79 -13.34 -8.31
C PHE A 32 -1.37 -13.91 -8.14
N HIS A 33 -0.70 -14.32 -9.23
CA HIS A 33 0.57 -15.06 -9.14
C HIS A 33 1.80 -14.22 -8.73
N LYS A 34 1.71 -12.88 -8.75
CA LYS A 34 2.82 -11.93 -8.46
C LYS A 34 2.28 -10.61 -7.87
N LEU A 35 1.41 -10.71 -6.87
CA LEU A 35 0.64 -9.60 -6.27
C LEU A 35 1.41 -8.28 -6.16
N GLN A 36 0.66 -7.20 -6.38
CA GLN A 36 1.04 -5.86 -6.78
C GLN A 36 2.39 -5.37 -6.21
N PRO A 37 3.14 -4.54 -6.96
CA PRO A 37 4.42 -3.97 -6.51
C PRO A 37 4.40 -3.48 -5.05
N LEU A 38 3.30 -2.83 -4.67
CA LEU A 38 3.02 -2.33 -3.34
C LEU A 38 2.89 -3.45 -2.28
N ASP A 39 2.16 -4.53 -2.56
CA ASP A 39 2.02 -5.67 -1.63
C ASP A 39 3.37 -6.31 -1.29
N ARG A 40 4.23 -6.45 -2.31
CA ARG A 40 5.54 -7.11 -2.16
C ARG A 40 6.56 -6.26 -1.42
N THR A 41 6.57 -4.96 -1.67
CA THR A 41 7.72 -4.10 -1.27
C THR A 41 7.37 -2.99 -0.30
N VAL A 42 6.09 -2.65 -0.16
CA VAL A 42 5.63 -1.57 0.70
C VAL A 42 4.77 -2.12 1.84
N PHE A 43 3.73 -2.90 1.56
CA PHE A 43 2.77 -3.33 2.58
C PHE A 43 3.33 -4.37 3.56
N GLY A 44 4.16 -5.31 3.10
CA GLY A 44 4.88 -6.23 4.00
C GLY A 44 5.72 -5.48 5.04
N PRO A 45 6.69 -4.67 4.60
CA PRO A 45 7.47 -3.82 5.49
C PRO A 45 6.63 -2.84 6.32
N SER A 46 5.55 -2.27 5.78
CA SER A 46 4.62 -1.39 6.52
C SER A 46 4.03 -2.07 7.74
N LYS A 47 3.59 -3.33 7.62
CA LYS A 47 3.08 -4.11 8.76
C LYS A 47 4.16 -4.33 9.83
N THR A 48 5.40 -4.60 9.41
CA THR A 48 6.53 -4.77 10.34
C THR A 48 6.82 -3.50 11.12
N TYR A 49 6.93 -2.36 10.43
CA TYR A 49 7.18 -1.08 11.09
C TYR A 49 6.01 -0.65 11.98
N PHE A 50 4.78 -0.88 11.53
CA PHE A 50 3.59 -0.62 12.34
C PHE A 50 3.62 -1.45 13.64
N ASN A 51 3.89 -2.76 13.55
CA ASN A 51 3.97 -3.62 14.73
C ASN A 51 5.08 -3.18 15.68
N SER A 52 6.24 -2.77 15.16
CA SER A 52 7.33 -2.24 15.97
C SER A 52 6.93 -0.96 16.71
N LYS A 53 6.29 0.00 16.01
CA LYS A 53 5.81 1.25 16.61
C LYS A 53 4.69 1.01 17.62
N ALA A 54 3.77 0.11 17.33
CA ALA A 54 2.72 -0.31 18.25
C ALA A 54 3.30 -0.95 19.53
N GLN A 55 4.33 -1.79 19.40
CA GLN A 55 5.04 -2.35 20.56
C GLN A 55 5.75 -1.28 21.40
N ASN A 56 6.35 -0.27 20.76
CA ASN A 56 6.96 0.85 21.49
C ASN A 56 5.90 1.63 22.27
N TRP A 57 4.77 1.96 21.64
CA TRP A 57 3.66 2.64 22.30
C TRP A 57 3.17 1.87 23.52
N MET A 58 3.01 0.54 23.42
CA MET A 58 2.60 -0.31 24.55
C MET A 58 3.61 -0.32 25.71
N ARG A 59 4.92 -0.18 25.41
CA ARG A 59 5.95 -0.08 26.47
C ARG A 59 5.94 1.28 27.15
N GLU A 60 5.63 2.34 26.41
CA GLU A 60 5.54 3.70 26.93
C GLU A 60 4.25 3.94 27.71
N HIS A 61 3.19 3.14 27.46
CA HIS A 61 1.87 3.25 28.10
C HIS A 61 1.50 1.94 28.85
N PRO A 62 2.27 1.54 29.88
CA PRO A 62 2.04 0.30 30.59
C PRO A 62 0.64 0.27 31.24
N GLY A 63 -0.10 -0.82 30.99
CA GLY A 63 -1.45 -1.02 31.53
C GLY A 63 -2.57 -0.31 30.76
N GLN A 64 -2.26 0.39 29.66
CA GLN A 64 -3.26 1.02 28.80
C GLN A 64 -3.56 0.14 27.57
N LEU A 65 -4.85 0.07 27.20
CA LEU A 65 -5.27 -0.56 25.95
C LEU A 65 -5.18 0.44 24.81
N MET A 66 -4.49 0.06 23.74
CA MET A 66 -4.42 0.84 22.51
C MET A 66 -5.81 0.94 21.88
N SER A 67 -6.24 2.16 21.57
CA SER A 67 -7.51 2.45 20.93
C SER A 67 -7.33 2.74 19.44
N ILE A 68 -8.44 2.80 18.70
CA ILE A 68 -8.45 3.22 17.31
C ILE A 68 -7.96 4.67 17.10
N TYR A 69 -7.97 5.49 18.16
CA TYR A 69 -7.53 6.89 18.11
C TYR A 69 -6.01 7.05 18.26
N ASP A 70 -5.32 6.01 18.74
CA ASP A 70 -3.85 5.97 18.82
C ASP A 70 -3.23 5.53 17.49
N LEU A 71 -4.00 4.77 16.69
CA LEU A 71 -3.57 4.25 15.40
C LEU A 71 -3.08 5.32 14.42
N PRO A 72 -3.73 6.49 14.24
CA PRO A 72 -3.28 7.51 13.31
C PRO A 72 -1.85 7.99 13.60
N GLY A 73 -1.49 8.15 14.87
CA GLY A 73 -0.13 8.54 15.27
C GLY A 73 0.91 7.46 14.92
N ILE A 74 0.59 6.21 15.26
CA ILE A 74 1.45 5.05 14.97
C ILE A 74 1.63 4.87 13.46
N VAL A 75 0.55 4.98 12.68
CA VAL A 75 0.57 4.88 11.21
C VAL A 75 1.38 6.01 10.60
N LYS A 76 1.22 7.24 11.08
CA LYS A 76 1.98 8.41 10.61
C LYS A 76 3.49 8.22 10.74
N GLU A 77 3.94 7.57 11.81
CA GLU A 77 5.36 7.27 12.01
C GLU A 77 5.84 6.04 11.24
N ALA A 78 5.00 5.02 11.11
CA ALA A 78 5.39 3.74 10.52
C ALA A 78 5.37 3.73 8.99
N MET A 79 4.37 4.36 8.35
CA MET A 79 4.16 4.29 6.89
C MET A 79 5.27 4.94 6.04
N PRO A 80 5.91 6.05 6.43
CA PRO A 80 6.96 6.65 5.60
C PRO A 80 8.21 5.77 5.47
N LEU A 81 8.51 4.93 6.46
CA LEU A 81 9.72 4.10 6.51
C LEU A 81 9.85 3.13 5.32
N PRO A 82 8.79 2.40 4.92
CA PRO A 82 8.84 1.53 3.74
C PRO A 82 8.58 2.26 2.42
N MET A 83 8.10 3.50 2.42
CA MET A 83 7.77 4.28 1.22
C MET A 83 8.99 4.99 0.62
N THR A 84 10.06 4.22 0.40
CA THR A 84 11.29 4.74 -0.24
C THR A 84 11.26 4.49 -1.75
N ALA A 85 11.94 5.35 -2.51
CA ALA A 85 12.13 5.14 -3.95
C ALA A 85 12.78 3.77 -4.25
N HIS A 86 13.68 3.31 -3.39
CA HIS A 86 14.30 1.98 -3.48
C HIS A 86 13.26 0.84 -3.43
N ASN A 87 12.34 0.88 -2.46
CA ASN A 87 11.30 -0.12 -2.34
C ASN A 87 10.32 -0.04 -3.52
N GLY A 88 9.98 1.17 -3.97
CA GLY A 88 9.17 1.38 -5.18
C GLY A 88 9.78 0.70 -6.40
N ILE A 89 11.05 0.99 -6.72
CA ILE A 89 11.77 0.42 -7.86
C ILE A 89 11.86 -1.11 -7.77
N LYS A 90 12.18 -1.65 -6.58
CA LYS A 90 12.18 -3.10 -6.36
C LYS A 90 10.80 -3.72 -6.56
N GLY A 91 9.73 -3.01 -6.21
CA GLY A 91 8.36 -3.49 -6.43
C GLY A 91 8.04 -3.68 -7.90
N PHE A 92 8.42 -2.70 -8.74
CA PHE A 92 8.24 -2.79 -10.19
C PHE A 92 9.12 -3.87 -10.82
N SER A 93 10.35 -4.02 -10.34
CA SER A 93 11.27 -5.07 -10.81
C SER A 93 10.81 -6.48 -10.41
N ALA A 94 10.41 -6.68 -9.15
CA ALA A 94 9.95 -7.98 -8.64
C ALA A 94 8.64 -8.47 -9.29
N THR A 95 7.86 -7.56 -9.87
CA THR A 95 6.61 -7.88 -10.57
C THR A 95 6.77 -7.97 -12.08
N GLY A 96 7.98 -7.74 -12.61
CA GLY A 96 8.26 -7.83 -14.04
C GLY A 96 7.68 -6.69 -14.88
N ILE A 97 7.30 -5.57 -14.24
CA ILE A 97 6.81 -4.37 -14.90
C ILE A 97 7.97 -3.52 -15.43
N PHE A 98 9.15 -3.66 -14.82
CA PHE A 98 10.37 -2.98 -15.23
C PHE A 98 11.55 -3.95 -15.15
N SER A 99 12.31 -4.11 -16.24
CA SER A 99 13.54 -4.92 -16.31
C SER A 99 14.75 -4.03 -16.53
#